data_AF-A0A8H4RB51-F1
#
_entry.id   AF-A0A8H4RB51-F1
#
_cell.length_a   1.000
_cell.length_b   1.000
_cell.length_c   1.000
_cell.angle_alpha   90.00
_cell.angle_beta   90.00
_cell.angle_gamma   90.00
#
_symmetry.space_group_name_H-M   'P 1'
#
loop_
_entity.id
_entity.type
_entity.pdbx_description
1 polymer ?
#
loop_
_entity_poly.entity_id
_entity_poly.type
_entity_poly.pdbx_seq_one_letter_code
_entity_poly.pdbx_strand_id
1 'polypeptide(L)'
;MPPLRNEMSDGEKKLHHTIEEAIARVAQQQATAFLAGLASFLVESNTKSDVAHKLKNIYGKTANQSYMLWTRRTEMRCSTLRDVEQPGFDAKCPFFEPDTLMRHEDHEDQLKDRPVTVLVHPLLEVAGTDEANDYDQEQLITP
;
A
#
# COMPACT_ATOMS: atom_id res chain seq x y z
N MET A 1 2.78 -0.55 9.33
CA MET A 1 2.38 -1.95 9.07
C MET A 1 1.41 -2.00 7.91
N PRO A 2 1.47 -3.03 7.06
CA PRO A 2 0.47 -3.23 6.02
C PRO A 2 -0.91 -3.36 6.67
N PRO A 3 -1.97 -2.78 6.07
CA PRO A 3 -3.31 -2.89 6.63
C PRO A 3 -3.77 -4.35 6.61
N LEU A 4 -4.52 -4.74 7.65
CA LEU A 4 -5.19 -6.03 7.66
C LEU A 4 -6.28 -6.04 6.57
N ARG A 5 -6.28 -7.06 5.71
CA ARG A 5 -7.31 -7.29 4.69
C ARG A 5 -8.43 -8.14 5.30
N ASN A 6 -9.68 -7.91 4.88
CA ASN A 6 -10.85 -8.62 5.44
C ASN A 6 -10.78 -10.14 5.28
N GLU A 7 -10.04 -10.64 4.29
CA GLU A 7 -9.91 -12.05 3.95
C GLU A 7 -8.77 -12.78 4.70
N MET A 8 -8.02 -12.09 5.58
CA MET A 8 -6.91 -12.72 6.31
C MET A 8 -7.39 -13.78 7.30
N SER A 9 -6.67 -14.90 7.33
CA SER A 9 -6.82 -15.96 8.32
C SER A 9 -6.46 -15.46 9.72
N ASP A 10 -6.96 -16.14 10.75
CA ASP A 10 -6.65 -15.80 12.14
C ASP A 10 -5.16 -15.94 12.47
N GLY A 11 -4.46 -16.84 11.77
CA GLY A 11 -3.00 -16.98 11.86
C GLY A 11 -2.27 -15.73 11.37
N GLU A 12 -2.69 -15.16 10.24
CA GLU A 12 -2.12 -13.94 9.68
C GLU A 12 -2.38 -12.73 10.57
N LYS A 13 -3.60 -12.61 11.13
CA LYS A 13 -3.92 -11.55 12.10
C LYS A 13 -3.06 -11.63 13.36
N LYS A 14 -2.86 -12.84 13.90
CA LYS A 14 -2.00 -13.07 15.06
C LYS A 14 -0.54 -12.75 14.76
N LEU A 15 -0.05 -13.17 13.59
CA LEU A 15 1.30 -12.87 13.14
C LEU A 15 1.51 -11.36 12.98
N HIS A 16 0.55 -10.67 12.36
CA HIS A 16 0.57 -9.21 12.18
C HIS A 16 0.70 -8.48 13.52
N HIS A 17 -0.15 -8.83 14.50
CA HIS A 17 -0.07 -8.26 15.85
C HIS A 17 1.28 -8.56 16.54
N THR A 18 1.76 -9.79 16.43
CA THR A 18 3.05 -10.20 17.02
C THR A 18 4.21 -9.37 16.45
N ILE A 19 4.17 -9.10 15.14
CA ILE A 19 5.17 -8.28 14.46
C ILE A 19 5.06 -6.81 14.91
N GLU A 20 3.85 -6.26 15.02
CA GLU A 20 3.62 -4.91 15.55
C GLU A 20 4.24 -4.71 16.93
N GLU A 21 3.97 -5.65 17.84
CA GLU A 21 4.54 -5.62 19.18
C GLU A 21 6.06 -5.74 19.17
N ALA A 22 6.61 -6.60 18.31
CA ALA A 22 8.05 -6.78 18.19
C ALA A 22 8.74 -5.50 17.68
N ILE A 23 8.19 -4.85 16.65
CA ILE A 23 8.69 -3.58 16.11
C ILE A 23 8.65 -2.50 17.19
N ALA A 24 7.50 -2.34 17.87
CA ALA A 24 7.34 -1.36 18.92
C ALA A 24 8.33 -1.57 20.07
N ARG A 25 8.51 -2.82 20.51
CA ARG A 25 9.44 -3.19 21.58
C ARG A 25 10.88 -2.87 21.20
N VAL A 26 11.33 -3.27 20.02
CA VAL A 26 12.70 -3.04 19.55
C VAL A 26 12.95 -1.54 19.37
N ALA A 27 12.01 -0.79 18.80
CA ALA A 27 12.12 0.66 18.66
C ALA A 27 12.28 1.36 20.01
N GLN A 28 11.49 0.95 21.02
CA GLN A 28 11.61 1.50 22.38
C GLN A 28 12.96 1.15 23.03
N GLN A 29 13.45 -0.08 22.85
CA GLN A 29 14.76 -0.49 23.35
C GLN A 29 15.88 0.34 22.73
N GLN A 30 15.85 0.55 21.43
CA GLN A 30 16.85 1.37 20.72
C GLN A 30 16.81 2.84 21.16
N ALA A 31 15.62 3.43 21.28
CA ALA A 31 15.48 4.79 21.81
C ALA A 31 16.03 4.93 23.24
N THR A 32 15.78 3.92 24.08
CA THR A 32 16.27 3.89 25.47
C THR A 32 17.79 3.72 25.52
N ALA A 33 18.35 2.81 24.71
CA ALA A 33 19.79 2.58 24.63
C ALA A 33 20.53 3.84 24.14
N PHE A 34 19.98 4.54 23.14
CA PHE A 34 20.53 5.80 22.65
C PHE A 34 20.62 6.85 23.76
N LEU A 35 19.56 7.01 24.55
CA LEU A 35 19.51 7.95 25.67
C LEU A 35 20.35 7.55 26.88
N ALA A 36 20.63 6.26 27.04
CA ALA A 36 21.55 5.76 28.06
C ALA A 36 23.03 5.92 27.66
N GLY A 37 23.29 6.15 26.36
CA GLY A 37 24.62 6.39 25.81
C GLY A 37 25.02 7.87 25.84
N LEU A 38 25.88 8.27 24.91
CA LEU A 38 26.47 9.62 24.85
C LEU A 38 25.43 10.75 24.76
N ALA A 39 24.24 10.47 24.22
CA ALA A 39 23.16 11.44 24.16
C ALA A 39 22.70 11.90 25.55
N SER A 40 22.93 11.12 26.61
CA SER A 40 22.59 11.51 27.98
C SER A 40 23.27 12.80 28.43
N PHE A 41 24.45 13.10 27.89
CA PHE A 41 25.22 14.31 28.24
C PHE A 41 24.70 15.56 27.52
N LEU A 42 23.92 15.39 26.46
CA LEU A 42 23.33 16.48 25.66
C LEU A 42 21.93 16.87 26.15
N VAL A 43 21.34 16.07 27.05
CA VAL A 43 19.96 16.24 27.50
C VAL A 43 19.95 16.71 28.94
N GLU A 44 19.38 17.89 29.16
CA GLU A 44 19.20 18.44 30.51
C GLU A 44 18.25 17.55 31.34
N SER A 45 18.50 17.45 32.64
CA SER A 45 17.73 16.56 33.54
C SER A 45 16.24 16.93 33.62
N ASN A 46 15.92 18.22 33.52
CA ASN A 46 14.56 18.79 33.51
C ASN A 46 13.75 18.43 32.26
N THR A 47 14.39 18.17 31.11
CA THR A 47 13.74 17.89 29.81
C THR A 47 13.86 16.44 29.39
N LYS A 48 14.58 15.63 30.18
CA LYS A 48 14.91 14.23 29.86
C LYS A 48 13.68 13.36 29.57
N SER A 49 12.58 13.55 30.29
CA SER A 49 11.33 12.81 30.06
C SER A 49 10.70 13.15 28.70
N ASP A 50 10.64 14.44 28.35
CA ASP A 50 10.05 14.90 27.09
C ASP A 50 10.89 14.49 25.89
N VAL A 51 12.22 14.61 26.01
CA VAL A 51 13.16 14.15 24.99
C VAL A 51 13.06 12.63 24.81
N ALA A 52 12.92 11.88 25.91
CA ALA A 52 12.70 10.43 25.85
C ALA A 52 11.40 10.06 25.13
N HIS A 53 10.31 10.76 25.41
CA HIS A 53 9.04 10.54 24.72
C HIS A 53 9.16 10.85 23.22
N LYS A 54 9.78 11.97 22.85
CA LYS A 54 10.00 12.34 21.44
C LYS A 54 10.86 11.31 20.70
N LEU A 55 11.95 10.84 21.30
CA LEU A 55 12.81 9.83 20.69
C LEU A 55 12.10 8.50 20.53
N LYS A 56 11.34 8.03 21.53
CA LYS A 56 10.52 6.82 21.40
C LYS A 56 9.54 6.93 20.23
N ASN A 57 8.91 8.10 20.04
CA ASN A 57 8.01 8.34 18.91
C ASN A 57 8.76 8.31 17.56
N ILE A 58 9.93 8.95 17.47
CA ILE A 58 10.77 8.94 16.25
C ILE A 58 11.18 7.50 15.91
N TYR A 59 11.80 6.79 16.84
CA TYR A 59 12.22 5.40 16.62
C TYR A 59 11.03 4.51 16.26
N GLY A 60 9.88 4.69 16.89
CA GLY A 60 8.66 3.95 16.57
C GLY A 60 8.15 4.21 15.15
N LYS A 61 8.14 5.47 14.71
CA LYS A 61 7.76 5.85 13.33
C LYS A 61 8.74 5.32 12.30
N THR A 62 10.04 5.53 12.53
CA THR A 62 11.09 5.09 11.61
C THR A 62 11.13 3.57 11.51
N ALA A 63 11.05 2.83 12.62
CA ALA A 63 11.02 1.37 12.59
C ALA A 63 9.82 0.83 11.81
N ASN A 64 8.64 1.46 11.98
CA ASN A 64 7.47 1.12 11.18
C ASN A 64 7.68 1.42 9.69
N GLN A 65 8.22 2.59 9.35
CA GLN A 65 8.52 2.94 7.95
C GLN A 65 9.55 2.01 7.32
N SER A 66 10.65 1.71 8.02
CA SER A 66 11.66 0.75 7.55
C SER A 66 11.07 -0.64 7.35
N TYR A 67 10.22 -1.11 8.26
CA TYR A 67 9.53 -2.38 8.08
C TYR A 67 8.62 -2.37 6.85
N MET A 68 7.86 -1.28 6.63
CA MET A 68 7.03 -1.14 5.44
C MET A 68 7.85 -1.20 4.15
N LEU A 69 8.96 -0.48 4.09
CA LEU A 69 9.86 -0.51 2.94
C LEU A 69 10.46 -1.90 2.71
N TRP A 70 10.79 -2.62 3.78
CA TRP A 70 11.37 -3.96 3.67
C TRP A 70 10.35 -5.04 3.27
N THR A 71 9.09 -4.88 3.66
CA THR A 71 8.05 -5.92 3.50
C THR A 71 7.07 -5.67 2.38
N ARG A 72 6.99 -4.45 1.86
CA ARG A 72 6.32 -4.20 0.59
C ARG A 72 7.22 -4.73 -0.51
N ARG A 73 6.88 -5.92 -1.02
CA ARG A 73 7.46 -6.43 -2.27
C ARG A 73 6.86 -5.64 -3.43
N THR A 74 7.63 -5.44 -4.49
CA THR A 74 7.05 -5.13 -5.82
C THR A 74 5.97 -6.16 -6.12
N GLU A 75 4.74 -5.69 -6.28
CA GLU A 75 3.59 -6.53 -6.59
C GLU A 75 3.23 -6.31 -8.06
N MET A 76 3.12 -7.40 -8.80
CA MET A 76 2.58 -7.41 -10.16
C MET A 76 1.33 -8.27 -10.13
N ARG A 77 0.18 -7.67 -10.42
CA ARG A 77 -1.10 -8.33 -10.50
C ARG A 77 -1.56 -8.34 -11.95
N CYS A 78 -1.88 -9.52 -12.46
CA CYS A 78 -2.50 -9.67 -13.78
C CYS A 78 -3.99 -9.91 -13.57
N SER A 79 -4.79 -8.93 -13.96
CA SER A 79 -6.25 -8.99 -13.90
C SER A 79 -6.79 -9.42 -15.26
N THR A 80 -7.65 -10.44 -15.29
CA THR A 80 -8.27 -11.00 -16.49
C THR A 80 -9.79 -10.84 -16.45
N LEU A 81 -10.48 -11.17 -17.54
CA LEU A 81 -11.95 -11.16 -17.57
C LEU A 81 -12.61 -11.97 -16.44
N ARG A 82 -11.94 -13.02 -15.93
CA ARG A 82 -12.47 -13.83 -14.82
C ARG A 82 -12.50 -13.08 -13.49
N ASP A 83 -11.67 -12.06 -13.35
CA ASP A 83 -11.52 -11.24 -12.15
C ASP A 83 -12.50 -10.05 -12.15
N VAL A 84 -13.21 -9.84 -13.26
CA VAL A 84 -14.27 -8.82 -13.40
C VAL A 84 -15.59 -9.44 -12.94
N GLU A 85 -15.91 -9.30 -11.64
CA GLU A 85 -17.10 -9.91 -11.02
C GLU A 85 -18.43 -9.40 -11.59
N GLN A 86 -18.43 -8.27 -12.31
CA GLN A 86 -19.60 -7.74 -13.01
C GLN A 86 -19.20 -7.14 -14.37
N PRO A 87 -19.50 -7.78 -15.52
CA PRO A 87 -19.14 -7.29 -16.84
C PRO A 87 -20.09 -6.17 -17.33
N GLY A 88 -20.60 -5.36 -16.41
CA GLY A 88 -21.37 -4.16 -16.77
C GLY A 88 -20.41 -3.12 -17.31
N PHE A 89 -20.55 -2.77 -18.58
CA PHE A 89 -19.81 -1.64 -19.15
C PHE A 89 -20.25 -0.36 -18.43
N ASP A 90 -19.30 0.30 -17.77
CA ASP A 90 -19.47 1.63 -17.19
C ASP A 90 -18.47 2.59 -17.83
N ALA A 91 -18.96 3.45 -18.72
CA ALA A 91 -18.14 4.44 -19.44
C ALA A 91 -17.48 5.49 -18.52
N LYS A 92 -17.88 5.57 -17.25
CA LYS A 92 -17.27 6.46 -16.24
C LYS A 92 -16.22 5.77 -15.40
N CYS A 93 -16.08 4.45 -15.54
CA CYS A 93 -15.06 3.68 -14.86
C CYS A 93 -13.71 3.91 -15.54
N PRO A 94 -12.66 4.33 -14.81
CA PRO A 94 -11.33 4.56 -15.39
C PRO A 94 -10.67 3.28 -15.92
N PHE A 95 -11.21 2.10 -15.59
CA PHE A 95 -10.73 0.80 -16.06
C PHE A 95 -11.36 0.35 -17.39
N PHE A 96 -12.37 1.08 -17.89
CA PHE A 96 -13.02 0.82 -19.17
C PHE A 96 -12.71 1.96 -20.14
N GLU A 97 -11.57 1.86 -20.82
CA GLU A 97 -11.28 2.77 -21.92
C GLU A 97 -11.90 2.26 -23.23
N PRO A 98 -12.69 3.10 -23.95
CA PRO A 98 -13.13 2.74 -25.28
C PRO A 98 -11.92 2.63 -26.20
N ASP A 99 -11.94 1.64 -27.11
CA ASP A 99 -10.94 1.54 -28.17
C ASP A 99 -10.84 2.88 -28.92
N THR A 100 -9.62 3.29 -29.28
CA THR A 100 -9.35 4.52 -30.05
C THR A 100 -10.14 4.63 -31.35
N LEU A 101 -10.60 3.51 -31.90
CA LEU A 101 -11.45 3.43 -33.09
C LEU A 101 -12.95 3.64 -32.80
N MET A 102 -13.35 3.63 -31.53
CA MET A 102 -14.71 3.84 -31.05
C MET A 102 -14.86 5.23 -30.41
N ARG A 103 -15.47 6.16 -31.15
CA ARG A 103 -15.89 7.45 -30.58
C ARG A 103 -17.18 7.26 -29.80
N HIS A 104 -17.07 7.00 -28.50
CA HIS A 104 -18.21 6.80 -27.61
C HIS A 104 -19.23 7.96 -27.69
N GLU A 105 -18.76 9.20 -27.78
CA GLU A 105 -19.59 10.42 -27.87
C GLU A 105 -20.53 10.44 -29.09
N ASP A 106 -20.16 9.78 -30.18
CA ASP A 106 -20.94 9.73 -31.41
C ASP A 106 -22.01 8.60 -31.40
N HIS A 107 -21.96 7.71 -30.39
CA HIS A 107 -22.71 6.44 -30.39
C HIS A 107 -23.38 6.09 -29.05
N GLU A 108 -23.42 7.01 -28.08
CA GLU A 108 -23.99 6.81 -26.74
C GLU A 108 -25.44 6.28 -26.80
N ASP A 109 -26.25 6.80 -27.72
CA ASP A 109 -27.63 6.36 -27.94
C ASP A 109 -27.75 4.99 -28.63
N GLN A 110 -26.73 4.56 -29.36
CA GLN A 110 -26.75 3.34 -30.18
C GLN A 110 -26.29 2.10 -29.40
N LEU A 111 -25.60 2.30 -28.29
CA LEU A 111 -25.07 1.23 -27.44
C LEU A 111 -26.01 0.88 -26.27
N LYS A 112 -26.98 1.75 -25.97
CA LYS A 112 -27.97 1.52 -24.92
C LYS A 112 -28.86 0.31 -25.28
N ASP A 113 -28.94 -0.65 -24.36
CA ASP A 113 -29.74 -1.88 -24.46
C ASP A 113 -29.34 -2.85 -25.61
N ARG A 114 -28.14 -2.69 -26.21
CA ARG A 114 -27.63 -3.61 -27.24
C ARG A 114 -26.53 -4.53 -26.71
N PRO A 115 -26.44 -5.77 -27.22
CA PRO A 115 -25.32 -6.65 -26.90
C PRO A 115 -24.03 -6.10 -27.52
N VAL A 116 -23.05 -5.78 -26.68
CA VAL A 116 -21.72 -5.29 -27.08
C VAL A 116 -20.71 -6.43 -26.92
N THR A 117 -19.76 -6.54 -27.84
CA THR A 117 -18.60 -7.43 -27.70
C THR A 117 -17.49 -6.67 -26.98
N VAL A 118 -17.13 -7.12 -25.79
CA VAL A 118 -16.04 -6.51 -25.00
C VAL A 118 -14.75 -7.30 -25.29
N LEU A 119 -13.74 -6.61 -25.80
CA LEU A 119 -12.39 -7.15 -25.86
C LEU A 119 -11.71 -6.85 -24.52
N VAL A 120 -11.38 -7.88 -23.74
CA VAL A 120 -10.67 -7.70 -22.47
C VAL A 120 -9.21 -8.09 -22.67
N HIS A 121 -8.33 -7.10 -22.58
CA HIS A 121 -6.90 -7.33 -22.47
C HIS A 121 -6.53 -7.65 -21.01
N PRO A 122 -5.59 -8.58 -20.76
CA PRO A 122 -5.04 -8.75 -19.43
C PRO A 122 -4.43 -7.43 -18.98
N LEU A 123 -4.93 -6.91 -17.86
CA LEU A 123 -4.44 -5.68 -17.27
C LEU A 123 -3.32 -6.03 -16.30
N LEU A 124 -2.15 -5.44 -16.48
CA LEU A 124 -1.04 -5.58 -15.54
C LEU A 124 -1.01 -4.37 -14.63
N GLU A 125 -1.34 -4.58 -13.37
CA GLU A 125 -1.18 -3.60 -12.30
C GLU A 125 0.19 -3.85 -11.64
N VAL A 126 1.00 -2.81 -11.53
CA VAL A 126 2.27 -2.86 -10.81
C VAL A 126 2.28 -1.82 -9.70
N ALA A 127 2.69 -2.23 -8.50
CA ALA A 127 2.88 -1.35 -7.36
C ALA A 127 4.27 -1.56 -6.76
N GLY A 128 4.96 -0.45 -6.50
CA GLY A 128 6.29 -0.46 -5.90
C GLY A 128 7.44 -0.69 -6.87
N THR A 129 8.53 0.05 -6.71
CA THR A 129 9.78 -0.15 -7.46
C THR A 129 10.84 -0.89 -6.62
N ASP A 130 11.85 -1.44 -7.28
CA ASP A 130 13.05 -2.01 -6.65
C ASP A 130 13.83 -0.97 -5.82
N GLU A 131 13.70 0.32 -6.18
CA GLU A 131 14.20 1.48 -5.43
C GLU A 131 13.32 1.89 -4.25
N ALA A 132 12.28 1.13 -3.95
CA ALA A 132 11.35 1.35 -2.86
C ALA A 132 10.42 2.58 -3.00
N ASN A 133 10.16 3.02 -4.24
CA ASN A 133 9.27 4.13 -4.57
C ASN A 133 7.87 3.62 -5.00
N ASP A 134 6.88 4.52 -4.99
CA ASP A 134 5.54 4.33 -5.59
C ASP A 134 4.75 3.11 -5.07
N TYR A 135 5.05 2.66 -3.86
CA TYR A 135 4.32 1.56 -3.21
C TYR A 135 2.87 1.89 -2.82
N ASP A 136 2.50 3.16 -2.87
CA ASP A 136 1.15 3.68 -2.65
C ASP A 136 0.45 4.06 -3.96
N GLN A 137 1.10 3.86 -5.11
CA GLN A 137 0.54 4.13 -6.43
C GLN A 137 0.45 2.84 -7.23
N GLU A 138 -0.76 2.49 -7.67
CA GLU A 138 -0.99 1.42 -8.63
C GLU A 138 -0.85 2.01 -10.03
N GLN A 139 0.13 1.51 -10.80
CA GLN A 139 0.30 1.88 -12.20
C GLN A 139 -0.25 0.79 -13.09
N LEU A 140 -1.08 1.19 -14.05
CA LEU A 140 -1.61 0.30 -15.08
C LEU A 140 -0.63 0.24 -16.24
N ILE A 141 -0.20 -0.97 -16.58
CA ILE A 141 0.58 -1.26 -17.78
C ILE A 141 -0.36 -1.88 -18.80
N THR A 142 -0.73 -1.09 -19.80
CA THR A 142 -1.40 -1.56 -21.00
C THR A 142 -0.35 -1.91 -22.07
N PRO A 143 -0.54 -2.98 -22.86
CA PRO A 143 0.36 -3.32 -23.97
C PRO A 143 0.35 -2.28 -25.09
#